data_AF-A0A7W8LI32-F1
#
_entry.id   AF-A0A7W8LI32-F1
#
_cell.length_a   1.000
_cell.length_b   1.000
_cell.length_c   1.000
_cell.angle_alpha   90.00
_cell.angle_beta   90.00
_cell.angle_gamma   90.00
#
_symmetry.space_group_name_H-M   'P 1'
#
loop_
_entity.id
_entity.type
_entity.pdbx_description
1 polymer ?
#
loop_
_entity_poly.entity_id
_entity_poly.type
_entity_poly.pdbx_seq_one_letter_code
_entity_poly.pdbx_strand_id
1 'polypeptide(L)'
;MLHHPTVERLHELRLFGMAAALADQQSQNSIDQLGFEERLGLLVEREASERESRLLTARLRRAKLRFPDAVPEDINYREPRGLDRALLARLLTGEWIRAHQNVILVAPTGLG
;
A
#
# COMPACT_ATOMS: atom_id res chain seq x y z
N MET A 1 24.25 0.95 26.36
CA MET A 1 23.28 2.03 26.04
C MET A 1 21.87 1.44 26.02
N LEU A 2 20.88 2.21 26.49
CA LEU A 2 19.48 1.84 26.80
C LEU A 2 18.60 1.56 25.55
N HIS A 3 19.11 0.84 24.55
CA HIS A 3 18.39 0.63 23.29
C HIS A 3 17.23 -0.37 23.40
N HIS A 4 17.40 -1.42 24.21
CA HIS A 4 16.32 -2.38 24.50
C HIS A 4 15.07 -1.69 25.07
N PRO A 5 15.18 -0.80 26.08
CA PRO A 5 14.04 -0.01 26.57
C PRO A 5 13.33 0.83 25.49
N THR A 6 14.07 1.36 24.52
CA THR A 6 13.50 2.22 23.48
C THR A 6 12.66 1.39 22.51
N VAL A 7 13.18 0.24 22.06
CA VAL A 7 12.45 -0.70 21.18
C VAL A 7 11.22 -1.24 21.89
N GLU A 8 11.33 -1.65 23.15
CA GLU A 8 10.19 -2.07 23.97
C GLU A 8 9.12 -0.99 24.07
N ARG A 9 9.53 0.27 24.32
CA ARG A 9 8.59 1.39 24.38
C ARG A 9 7.90 1.65 23.04
N LEU A 10 8.60 1.51 21.92
CA LEU A 10 7.98 1.62 20.59
C LEU A 10 6.93 0.52 20.38
N HIS A 11 7.18 -0.71 20.82
CA HIS A 11 6.19 -1.78 20.80
C HIS A 11 4.96 -1.47 21.65
N GLU A 12 5.13 -0.94 22.88
CA GLU A 12 4.03 -0.51 23.75
C GLU A 12 3.16 0.58 23.09
N LEU A 13 3.81 1.53 22.42
CA LEU A 13 3.15 2.60 21.66
C LEU A 13 2.55 2.13 20.32
N ARG A 14 2.72 0.83 19.99
CA ARG A 14 2.30 0.23 18.72
C ARG A 14 2.95 0.87 17.49
N LEU A 15 4.18 1.35 17.65
CA LEU A 15 5.05 1.89 16.59
C LEU A 15 5.98 0.78 16.06
N PHE A 16 5.36 -0.26 15.50
CA PHE A 16 6.05 -1.50 15.14
C PHE A 16 7.05 -1.34 13.98
N GLY A 17 6.69 -0.54 12.97
CA GLY A 17 7.58 -0.25 11.85
C GLY A 17 8.73 0.63 12.27
N MET A 18 8.49 1.58 13.18
CA MET A 18 9.55 2.37 13.78
C MET A 18 10.54 1.51 14.59
N ALA A 19 10.02 0.55 15.36
CA ALA A 19 10.84 -0.39 16.13
C ALA A 19 11.71 -1.27 15.23
N ALA A 20 11.12 -1.81 14.16
CA ALA A 20 11.84 -2.60 13.17
C ALA A 20 12.92 -1.78 12.46
N ALA A 21 12.60 -0.58 11.97
CA ALA A 21 13.57 0.30 11.33
C ALA A 21 14.71 0.70 12.27
N LEU A 22 14.44 0.90 13.57
CA LEU A 22 15.47 1.21 14.54
C LEU A 22 16.45 0.03 14.72
N ALA A 23 15.95 -1.21 14.71
CA ALA A 23 16.79 -2.40 14.74
C ALA A 23 17.61 -2.55 13.44
N ASP A 24 17.00 -2.28 12.29
CA ASP A 24 17.66 -2.34 10.98
C ASP A 24 18.78 -1.30 10.86
N GLN A 25 18.54 -0.06 11.29
CA GLN A 25 19.53 1.02 11.28
C GLN A 25 20.79 0.65 12.09
N GLN A 26 20.66 -0.11 13.18
CA GLN A 26 21.81 -0.56 13.98
C GLN A 26 22.74 -1.52 13.23
N SER A 27 22.21 -2.25 12.24
CA SER A 27 22.98 -3.15 11.40
C SER A 27 23.65 -2.45 10.21
N GLN A 28 23.34 -1.18 9.97
CA GLN A 28 23.80 -0.42 8.81
C GLN A 28 24.98 0.49 9.16
N ASN A 29 26.18 0.09 8.73
CA ASN A 29 27.41 0.87 8.96
C ASN A 29 27.42 2.29 8.35
N SER A 30 26.56 2.54 7.35
CA SER A 30 26.46 3.85 6.68
C SER A 30 25.43 4.78 7.32
N ILE A 31 24.66 4.33 8.31
CA ILE A 31 23.59 5.14 8.90
C ILE A 31 24.13 6.38 9.62
N ASP A 32 25.38 6.31 10.10
CA ASP A 32 26.06 7.43 10.75
C ASP A 32 26.45 8.56 9.80
N GLN A 33 26.38 8.32 8.48
CA GLN A 33 26.56 9.36 7.47
C GLN A 33 25.33 10.27 7.34
N LEU A 34 24.17 9.82 7.83
CA LEU A 34 22.94 10.58 7.85
C LEU A 34 22.84 11.44 9.12
N GLY A 35 22.30 12.65 8.96
CA GLY A 35 21.93 13.51 10.07
C GLY A 35 20.84 12.88 10.94
N PHE A 36 20.69 13.39 12.17
CA PHE A 36 19.66 12.90 13.09
C PHE A 36 18.25 12.98 12.49
N GLU A 37 17.87 14.12 11.90
CA GLU A 37 16.55 14.34 11.30
C GLU A 37 16.29 13.39 10.13
N GLU A 38 17.30 13.07 9.33
CA GLU A 38 17.18 12.12 8.21
C GLU A 38 16.93 10.70 8.73
N ARG A 39 17.70 10.27 9.74
CA ARG A 39 17.48 8.96 10.39
C ARG A 39 16.11 8.88 11.03
N LEU A 40 15.69 9.92 11.74
CA LEU A 40 14.36 9.99 12.35
C LEU A 40 13.26 9.94 11.27
N GLY A 41 13.45 10.67 10.17
CA GLY A 41 12.57 10.65 9.01
C GLY A 41 12.37 9.24 8.47
N LEU A 42 13.45 8.47 8.29
CA LEU A 42 13.37 7.07 7.83
C LEU A 42 12.59 6.17 8.80
N LEU A 43 12.75 6.37 10.11
CA LEU A 43 11.99 5.63 11.12
C LEU A 43 10.49 5.93 11.05
N VAL A 44 10.13 7.21 10.90
CA VAL A 44 8.73 7.66 10.80
C VAL A 44 8.10 7.20 9.49
N GLU A 45 8.82 7.31 8.37
CA GLU A 45 8.37 6.85 7.05
C GLU A 45 8.06 5.36 7.06
N ARG A 46 8.92 4.55 7.69
CA ARG A 46 8.67 3.11 7.84
C ARG A 46 7.39 2.82 8.60
N GLU A 47 7.18 3.50 9.72
CA GLU A 47 5.95 3.35 10.51
C GLU A 47 4.71 3.75 9.72
N ALA A 48 4.75 4.88 9.00
CA ALA A 48 3.64 5.36 8.19
C ALA A 48 3.28 4.34 7.08
N SER A 49 4.28 3.85 6.35
CA SER A 49 4.13 2.84 5.30
C SER A 49 3.55 1.53 5.82
N GLU A 50 4.02 1.03 6.97
CA GLU A 50 3.48 -0.19 7.58
C GLU A 50 2.03 -0.02 8.06
N ARG A 51 1.68 1.15 8.60
CA ARG A 51 0.29 1.44 8.97
C ARG A 51 -0.63 1.46 7.77
N GLU A 52 -0.22 2.12 6.69
CA GLU A 52 -0.98 2.15 5.44
C GLU A 52 -1.16 0.74 4.87
N SER A 53 -0.08 -0.04 4.79
CA SER A 53 -0.10 -1.42 4.31
C SER A 53 -1.02 -2.32 5.14
N ARG A 54 -1.02 -2.17 6.47
CA ARG A 54 -1.91 -2.91 7.37
C ARG A 54 -3.38 -2.53 7.17
N LEU A 55 -3.66 -1.24 6.99
CA LEU A 55 -5.01 -0.75 6.71
C LEU A 55 -5.53 -1.27 5.37
N LEU A 56 -4.70 -1.22 4.31
CA LEU A 56 -5.03 -1.75 3.00
C LEU A 56 -5.32 -3.25 3.06
N THR A 57 -4.42 -4.03 3.66
CA THR A 57 -4.59 -5.48 3.84
C THR A 57 -5.87 -5.81 4.60
N ALA A 58 -6.18 -5.06 5.66
CA ALA A 58 -7.41 -5.25 6.44
C ALA A 58 -8.67 -4.93 5.61
N ARG A 59 -8.65 -3.87 4.79
CA ARG A 59 -9.75 -3.50 3.88
C ARG A 59 -9.97 -4.57 2.81
N LEU A 60 -8.91 -5.05 2.16
CA LEU A 60 -8.98 -6.12 1.15
C LEU A 60 -9.56 -7.41 1.74
N ARG A 61 -9.08 -7.83 2.92
CA ARG A 61 -9.61 -9.00 3.63
C ARG A 61 -11.11 -8.85 3.95
N ARG A 62 -11.55 -7.65 4.34
CA ARG A 62 -12.96 -7.37 4.64
C ARG A 62 -13.82 -7.36 3.37
N ALA A 63 -13.28 -6.95 2.23
CA ALA A 63 -14.01 -6.86 0.97
C ALA A 63 -14.40 -8.22 0.38
N LYS A 64 -13.72 -9.32 0.76
CA LYS A 64 -14.00 -10.68 0.28
C LYS A 64 -14.12 -10.75 -1.25
N LEU A 65 -13.18 -10.12 -1.95
CA LEU A 65 -13.17 -10.06 -3.40
C LEU A 65 -13.06 -11.47 -3.99
N ARG A 66 -13.86 -11.76 -5.03
CA ARG A 66 -13.80 -13.04 -5.77
C ARG A 66 -12.45 -13.27 -6.43
N PHE A 67 -11.80 -12.19 -6.88
CA PHE A 67 -10.49 -12.19 -7.52
C PHE A 67 -9.56 -11.23 -6.75
N PRO A 68 -8.91 -11.69 -5.67
CA PRO A 68 -8.10 -10.81 -4.81
C PRO A 68 -6.79 -10.35 -5.48
N ASP A 69 -6.27 -11.13 -6.42
CA ASP A 69 -5.03 -10.84 -7.14
C ASP A 69 -5.27 -10.15 -8.48
N ALA A 70 -6.49 -9.66 -8.73
CA ALA A 70 -6.81 -8.98 -9.97
C ALA A 70 -6.04 -7.65 -10.09
N VAL A 71 -5.24 -7.52 -11.15
CA VAL A 71 -4.43 -6.33 -11.42
C VAL A 71 -4.69 -5.78 -12.84
N PRO A 72 -4.53 -4.46 -13.07
CA PRO A 72 -4.77 -3.85 -14.37
C PRO A 72 -3.92 -4.43 -15.53
N GLU A 73 -2.73 -4.93 -15.21
CA GLU A 73 -1.79 -5.53 -16.15
C GLU A 73 -2.35 -6.81 -16.80
N ASP A 74 -3.26 -7.50 -16.12
CA ASP A 74 -3.88 -8.74 -16.60
C ASP A 74 -5.06 -8.49 -17.56
N ILE A 75 -5.41 -7.23 -17.84
CA ILE A 75 -6.52 -6.91 -18.75
C ILE A 75 -6.18 -7.39 -20.17
N ASN A 76 -6.91 -8.41 -20.63
CA ASN A 76 -6.78 -8.91 -21.99
C ASN A 76 -7.56 -8.05 -23.00
N TYR A 77 -6.85 -7.16 -23.66
CA TYR A 77 -7.40 -6.31 -24.73
C TYR A 77 -7.42 -6.98 -26.13
N ARG A 78 -6.95 -8.23 -26.28
CA ARG A 78 -6.94 -8.95 -27.57
C ARG A 78 -8.26 -9.65 -27.85
N GLU A 79 -9.05 -9.91 -26.82
CA GLU A 79 -10.37 -10.51 -26.99
C GLU A 79 -11.37 -9.50 -27.58
N PRO A 80 -12.33 -9.94 -28.40
CA PRO A 80 -13.29 -9.08 -29.09
C PRO A 80 -14.37 -8.48 -28.15
N ARG A 81 -14.06 -8.31 -26.86
CA ARG A 81 -14.96 -7.72 -25.86
C ARG A 81 -15.24 -6.22 -26.07
N GLY A 82 -14.54 -5.58 -27.02
CA GLY A 82 -14.74 -4.17 -27.35
C GLY A 82 -14.26 -3.21 -26.25
N LEU A 83 -13.28 -3.60 -25.43
CA LEU A 83 -12.74 -2.74 -24.38
C LEU A 83 -11.95 -1.57 -24.99
N ASP A 84 -12.45 -0.35 -24.78
CA ASP A 84 -11.73 0.87 -25.13
C ASP A 84 -10.55 1.10 -24.16
N ARG A 85 -9.33 0.97 -24.68
CA ARG A 85 -8.08 1.15 -23.93
C ARG A 85 -7.96 2.54 -23.30
N ALA A 86 -8.39 3.59 -24.00
CA ALA A 86 -8.30 4.95 -23.49
C ALA A 86 -9.29 5.17 -22.34
N LEU A 87 -10.50 4.63 -22.47
CA LEU A 87 -11.48 4.66 -21.39
C LEU A 87 -10.99 3.89 -20.16
N LEU A 88 -10.50 2.66 -20.34
CA LEU A 88 -9.99 1.83 -19.25
C LEU A 88 -8.80 2.51 -18.55
N ALA A 89 -7.84 3.03 -19.29
CA ALA A 89 -6.71 3.78 -18.73
C ALA A 89 -7.18 4.95 -17.86
N ARG A 90 -8.18 5.72 -18.33
CA ARG A 90 -8.77 6.82 -17.54
C ARG A 90 -9.48 6.30 -16.29
N LEU A 91 -10.24 5.22 -16.36
CA LEU A 91 -10.93 4.64 -15.20
C LEU A 91 -9.95 4.11 -14.14
N LEU A 92 -8.83 3.52 -14.58
CA LEU A 92 -7.79 2.99 -13.71
C LEU A 92 -7.06 4.06 -12.89
N THR A 93 -7.09 5.33 -13.31
CA THR A 93 -6.58 6.44 -12.49
C THR A 93 -7.36 6.66 -11.19
N GLY A 94 -8.60 6.16 -11.12
CA GLY A 94 -9.49 6.37 -9.98
C GLY A 94 -10.02 7.81 -9.84
N GLU A 95 -9.71 8.73 -10.77
CA GLU A 95 -10.17 10.13 -10.72
C GLU A 95 -11.70 10.24 -10.66
N TRP A 96 -12.41 9.33 -11.31
CA TRP A 96 -13.87 9.26 -11.31
C TRP A 96 -14.45 9.06 -9.89
N ILE A 97 -13.72 8.41 -8.98
CA ILE A 97 -14.12 8.24 -7.58
C ILE A 97 -14.09 9.60 -6.86
N ARG A 98 -12.99 10.34 -7.04
CA ARG A 98 -12.82 11.70 -6.48
C ARG A 98 -13.81 12.70 -7.07
N ALA A 99 -14.11 12.56 -8.35
CA ALA A 99 -15.08 13.39 -9.08
C ALA A 99 -16.55 12.97 -8.85
N HIS A 100 -16.81 11.93 -8.05
CA HIS A 100 -18.14 11.38 -7.79
C HIS A 100 -18.93 11.03 -9.07
N GLN A 101 -18.23 10.49 -10.07
CA GLN A 101 -18.82 10.06 -11.34
C GLN A 101 -19.27 8.60 -11.26
N ASN A 102 -20.39 8.27 -11.89
CA ASN A 102 -20.89 6.90 -11.93
C ASN A 102 -20.23 6.10 -13.06
N VAL A 103 -19.88 4.85 -12.79
CA VAL A 103 -19.42 3.88 -13.79
C VAL A 103 -20.46 2.77 -13.91
N ILE A 104 -20.94 2.54 -15.13
CA ILE A 104 -21.91 1.48 -15.42
C ILE A 104 -21.18 0.38 -16.19
N LEU A 105 -21.18 -0.83 -15.64
CA LEU A 105 -20.65 -2.02 -16.28
C LEU A 105 -21.80 -2.79 -16.92
N VAL A 106 -21.73 -3.04 -18.23
CA VAL A 106 -22.75 -3.77 -18.99
C VAL A 106 -22.12 -5.02 -19.57
N ALA A 107 -22.72 -6.18 -19.29
CA ALA A 107 -22.29 -7.47 -19.83
C ALA A 107 -23.47 -8.43 -19.95
N PRO A 108 -23.40 -9.44 -20.84
CA PRO A 108 -24.31 -10.58 -20.82
C PRO A 108 -24.37 -11.26 -19.45
N THR A 109 -25.52 -11.82 -19.10
CA THR A 109 -25.73 -12.54 -17.85
C THR A 109 -24.79 -13.75 -17.73
N GLY A 110 -24.19 -13.95 -16.55
CA GLY A 110 -23.38 -15.15 -16.24
C GLY A 110 -21.89 -15.05 -16.59
N LEU A 111 -21.40 -13.91 -17.06
CA LEU A 111 -19.97 -13.67 -17.35
C LEU A 111 -19.18 -13.09 -16.17
N GLY A 112 -19.85 -12.84 -15.04
CA GLY A 112 -19.31 -12.22 -13.83
C GLY A 112 -20.35 -12.18 -12.74
#